data_AF-A0A1G0E518-F1
#
_entry.id   AF-A0A1G0E518-F1
#
_cell.length_a   1.000
_cell.length_b   1.000
_cell.length_c   1.000
_cell.angle_alpha   90.00
_cell.angle_beta   90.00
_cell.angle_gamma   90.00
#
_symmetry.space_group_name_H-M   'P 1'
#
loop_
_entity.id
_entity.type
_entity.pdbx_description
1 polymer ?
#
loop_
_entity_poly.entity_id
_entity_poly.type
_entity_poly.pdbx_seq_one_letter_code
_entity_poly.pdbx_strand_id
1 'polypeptide(L)'
;MLKLNKILFTYLLFGSFFFSQQILAKEYCTKNNTTAKMSFTEAQQIASASKECVKVGKFKKNHWCNEISGTWWIGLHTKKTNCSPACVINIVDKSADVNYMCMGLLPPQKTSSKNK
;
A
#
# COMPACT_ATOMS: atom_id res chain seq x y z
N MET A 1 55.21 27.04 23.86
CA MET A 1 53.77 26.86 24.11
C MET A 1 52.98 27.57 23.03
N LEU A 2 52.28 26.83 22.17
CA LEU A 2 51.05 27.28 21.51
C LEU A 2 50.27 26.00 21.15
N LYS A 3 49.10 25.88 21.76
CA LYS A 3 48.31 24.66 21.88
C LYS A 3 47.82 24.21 20.50
N LEU A 4 48.25 23.01 20.10
CA LEU A 4 47.69 22.26 18.98
C LEU A 4 46.18 22.19 19.17
N ASN A 5 45.45 22.67 18.17
CA ASN A 5 44.04 22.96 18.17
C ASN A 5 43.21 21.68 18.42
N LYS A 6 42.82 21.44 19.68
CA LYS A 6 42.02 20.28 20.15
C LYS A 6 40.61 20.20 19.54
N ILE A 7 40.21 21.16 18.71
CA ILE A 7 38.87 21.27 18.14
C ILE A 7 38.65 20.27 16.98
N LEU A 8 39.71 19.77 16.35
CA LEU A 8 39.57 18.85 15.21
C LEU A 8 39.37 17.37 15.61
N PHE A 9 39.70 16.99 16.84
CA PHE A 9 39.66 15.57 17.27
C PHE A 9 38.37 15.16 17.99
N THR A 10 37.55 16.11 18.45
CA THR A 10 36.27 15.81 19.10
C THR A 10 35.16 15.41 18.12
N TYR A 11 35.24 15.83 16.86
CA TYR A 11 34.24 15.48 15.83
C TYR A 11 34.35 14.03 15.32
N LEU A 12 35.49 13.36 15.49
CA LEU A 12 35.68 11.98 15.04
C LEU A 12 35.19 10.91 16.04
N LEU A 13 34.93 11.28 17.31
CA LEU A 13 34.44 10.32 18.33
C LEU A 13 32.98 10.56 18.76
N PHE A 14 32.40 11.74 18.51
CA PHE A 14 30.98 12.01 18.81
C PHE A 14 30.11 12.28 17.57
N GLY A 15 30.70 12.30 16.37
CA GLY A 15 30.02 12.71 15.13
C GLY A 15 29.19 11.66 14.40
N SER A 16 29.20 10.39 14.82
CA SER A 16 28.49 9.31 14.11
C SER A 16 27.17 8.87 14.77
N PHE A 17 26.75 9.49 15.87
CA PHE A 17 25.44 9.23 16.47
C PHE A 17 24.40 10.31 16.15
N PHE A 18 24.53 10.99 15.01
CA PHE A 18 23.36 11.56 14.34
C PHE A 18 22.68 10.44 13.55
N PHE A 19 22.10 9.49 14.30
CA PHE A 19 21.10 8.57 13.77
C PHE A 19 19.96 9.48 13.30
N SER A 20 19.95 9.80 12.00
CA SER A 20 18.87 10.52 11.37
C SER A 20 17.62 9.67 11.59
N GLN A 21 16.85 10.02 12.63
CA GLN A 21 15.46 9.59 12.72
C GLN A 21 14.75 10.32 11.59
N GLN A 22 14.87 9.78 10.37
CA GLN A 22 13.99 10.14 9.29
C GLN A 22 12.60 9.69 9.75
N ILE A 23 11.80 10.67 10.18
CA ILE A 23 10.42 10.48 10.58
C ILE A 23 9.69 10.00 9.33
N LEU A 24 9.59 8.67 9.19
CA LEU A 24 8.79 8.02 8.16
C LEU A 24 7.35 8.37 8.51
N ALA A 25 6.79 9.36 7.80
CA ALA A 25 5.40 9.76 7.99
C ALA A 25 4.53 8.51 7.84
N LYS A 26 4.01 8.01 8.96
CA LYS A 26 3.16 6.82 8.96
C LYS A 26 1.84 7.23 8.32
N GLU A 27 1.54 6.65 7.17
CA GLU A 27 0.24 6.81 6.52
C GLU A 27 -0.82 6.00 7.28
N TYR A 28 -2.00 6.59 7.47
CA TYR A 28 -3.11 5.99 8.19
C TYR A 28 -4.41 6.11 7.38
N CYS A 29 -5.24 5.07 7.47
CA CYS A 29 -6.62 5.11 7.04
C CYS A 29 -7.52 5.30 8.26
N THR A 30 -8.54 6.13 8.12
CA THR A 30 -9.55 6.36 9.15
C THR A 30 -10.93 6.10 8.57
N LYS A 31 -11.90 5.72 9.41
CA LYS A 31 -13.29 5.59 8.97
C LYS A 31 -14.11 6.77 9.49
N ASN A 32 -14.80 7.45 8.58
CA ASN A 32 -15.63 8.61 8.89
C ASN A 32 -16.64 8.29 10.01
N ASN A 33 -16.82 9.25 10.91
CA ASN A 33 -17.74 9.16 12.06
C ASN A 33 -17.42 8.03 13.05
N THR A 34 -16.19 7.50 13.05
CA THR A 34 -15.73 6.51 14.02
C THR A 34 -14.33 6.86 14.53
N THR A 35 -13.86 6.16 15.55
CA THR A 35 -12.47 6.24 16.03
C THR A 35 -11.56 5.20 15.37
N ALA A 36 -12.08 4.40 14.44
CA ALA A 36 -11.33 3.33 13.81
C ALA A 36 -10.23 3.90 12.90
N LYS A 37 -9.01 3.40 13.11
CA LYS A 37 -7.80 3.86 12.41
C LYS A 37 -6.82 2.71 12.26
N MET A 38 -6.17 2.61 11.10
CA MET A 38 -5.17 1.57 10.83
C MET A 38 -4.02 2.14 10.00
N SER A 39 -2.79 1.84 10.39
CA SER A 39 -1.60 2.23 9.60
C SER A 39 -1.49 1.40 8.32
N PHE A 40 -0.87 1.96 7.28
CA PHE A 40 -0.62 1.18 6.06
C PHE A 40 0.25 -0.07 6.32
N THR A 41 1.24 0.03 7.21
CA THR A 41 2.09 -1.12 7.60
C THR A 41 1.29 -2.26 8.21
N GLU A 42 0.35 -1.95 9.11
CA GLU A 42 -0.55 -2.95 9.69
C GLU A 42 -1.45 -3.58 8.61
N ALA A 43 -2.02 -2.76 7.71
CA ALA A 43 -2.83 -3.26 6.60
C ALA A 43 -2.03 -4.19 5.67
N GLN A 44 -0.78 -3.86 5.40
CA GLN A 44 0.12 -4.67 4.58
C GLN A 44 0.45 -6.02 5.26
N GLN A 45 0.60 -6.04 6.59
CA GLN A 45 0.78 -7.28 7.35
C GLN A 45 -0.46 -8.18 7.26
N ILE A 46 -1.66 -7.61 7.45
CA ILE A 46 -2.92 -8.34 7.32
C ILE A 46 -3.07 -8.89 5.89
N ALA A 47 -2.82 -8.06 4.88
CA ALA A 47 -2.89 -8.46 3.48
C ALA A 47 -1.92 -9.62 3.17
N SER A 48 -0.69 -9.56 3.67
CA SER A 48 0.34 -10.59 3.44
C SER A 48 0.03 -11.89 4.18
N ALA A 49 -0.72 -11.83 5.29
CA ALA A 49 -1.19 -13.02 6.01
C ALA A 49 -2.48 -13.62 5.40
N SER A 50 -3.21 -12.86 4.58
CA SER A 50 -4.45 -13.31 3.94
C SER A 50 -4.18 -14.30 2.81
N LYS A 51 -4.62 -15.55 2.99
CA LYS A 51 -4.54 -16.61 1.97
C LYS A 51 -5.24 -16.21 0.66
N GLU A 52 -6.37 -15.49 0.75
CA GLU A 52 -7.14 -15.07 -0.41
C GLU A 52 -6.37 -14.05 -1.25
N CYS A 53 -5.77 -13.04 -0.61
CA CYS A 53 -5.01 -12.01 -1.32
C CYS A 53 -3.72 -12.56 -1.94
N VAL A 54 -2.94 -13.35 -1.18
CA VAL A 54 -1.65 -13.89 -1.68
C VAL A 54 -1.82 -14.90 -2.82
N LYS A 55 -2.97 -15.58 -2.90
CA LYS A 55 -3.29 -16.53 -3.98
C LYS A 55 -3.52 -15.82 -5.32
N VAL A 56 -4.00 -14.58 -5.31
CA VAL A 56 -4.31 -13.83 -6.54
C VAL A 56 -3.06 -13.32 -7.24
N GLY A 57 -2.07 -12.83 -6.48
CA GLY A 57 -0.78 -12.43 -7.01
C GLY A 57 0.02 -11.52 -6.08
N LYS A 58 1.12 -10.97 -6.61
CA LYS A 58 2.00 -10.08 -5.84
C LYS A 58 1.33 -8.72 -5.60
N PHE A 59 1.58 -8.12 -4.45
CA PHE A 59 1.16 -6.75 -4.14
C PHE A 59 1.89 -5.74 -5.02
N LYS A 60 1.15 -4.75 -5.51
CA LYS A 60 1.65 -3.56 -6.17
C LYS A 60 2.05 -2.52 -5.13
N LYS A 61 2.78 -1.49 -5.56
CA LYS A 61 3.12 -0.34 -4.70
C LYS A 61 1.92 0.56 -4.40
N ASN A 62 0.95 0.61 -5.30
CA ASN A 62 -0.21 1.50 -5.15
C ASN A 62 -1.16 1.00 -4.07
N HIS A 63 -1.53 1.92 -3.19
CA HIS A 63 -2.52 1.71 -2.15
C HIS A 63 -3.30 3.00 -1.92
N TRP A 64 -4.49 2.89 -1.35
CA TRP A 64 -5.29 4.05 -0.96
C TRP A 64 -6.30 3.67 0.13
N CYS A 65 -6.71 4.66 0.92
CA CYS A 65 -7.74 4.52 1.94
C CYS A 65 -9.10 4.99 1.40
N ASN A 66 -10.13 4.16 1.56
CA ASN A 66 -11.51 4.62 1.46
C ASN A 66 -12.02 4.92 2.87
N GLU A 67 -12.10 6.20 3.22
CA GLU A 67 -12.53 6.63 4.56
C GLU A 67 -14.03 6.44 4.80
N ILE A 68 -14.83 6.33 3.74
CA ILE A 68 -16.28 6.12 3.85
C ILE A 68 -16.54 4.68 4.35
N SER A 69 -15.93 3.69 3.71
CA SER A 69 -16.06 2.28 4.11
C SER A 69 -15.14 1.91 5.28
N GLY A 70 -14.05 2.67 5.48
CA GLY A 70 -12.99 2.31 6.42
C GLY A 70 -12.16 1.14 5.90
N THR A 71 -11.70 1.23 4.67
CA THR A 71 -10.96 0.13 4.04
C THR A 71 -9.68 0.60 3.37
N TRP A 72 -8.60 -0.13 3.61
CA TRP A 72 -7.39 -0.05 2.80
C TRP A 72 -7.56 -0.85 1.52
N TRP A 73 -7.09 -0.31 0.40
CA TRP A 73 -7.08 -0.98 -0.89
C TRP A 73 -5.64 -1.09 -1.38
N ILE A 74 -5.11 -2.31 -1.48
CA ILE A 74 -3.75 -2.58 -1.93
C ILE A 74 -3.82 -3.30 -3.28
N GLY A 75 -3.27 -2.70 -4.33
CA GLY A 75 -3.33 -3.28 -5.66
C GLY A 75 -2.66 -4.65 -5.74
N LEU A 76 -3.22 -5.56 -6.54
CA LEU A 76 -2.65 -6.88 -6.82
C LEU A 76 -2.28 -7.00 -8.30
N HIS A 77 -1.16 -7.64 -8.59
CA HIS A 77 -0.86 -8.13 -9.93
C HIS A 77 -1.72 -9.36 -10.23
N THR A 78 -2.26 -9.45 -11.44
CA THR A 78 -3.04 -10.62 -11.89
C THR A 78 -2.74 -10.95 -13.34
N LYS A 79 -2.95 -12.23 -13.70
CA LYS A 79 -2.94 -12.70 -15.09
C LYS A 79 -4.33 -12.64 -15.74
N LYS A 80 -5.39 -12.42 -14.95
CA LYS A 80 -6.76 -12.39 -15.46
C LYS A 80 -6.96 -11.12 -16.29
N THR A 81 -7.27 -11.30 -17.57
CA THR A 81 -7.56 -10.19 -18.48
C THR A 81 -8.80 -9.42 -18.02
N ASN A 82 -8.83 -8.12 -18.29
CA ASN A 82 -9.94 -7.21 -17.97
C ASN A 82 -10.28 -7.09 -16.48
N CYS A 83 -9.36 -7.42 -15.58
CA CYS A 83 -9.53 -7.24 -14.14
C CYS A 83 -8.36 -6.44 -13.55
N SER A 84 -8.65 -5.64 -12.53
CA SER A 84 -7.64 -4.91 -11.76
C SER A 84 -7.84 -5.15 -10.26
N PRO A 85 -7.44 -6.33 -9.74
CA PRO A 85 -7.76 -6.69 -8.38
C PRO A 85 -7.03 -5.84 -7.34
N ALA A 86 -7.66 -5.71 -6.18
CA ALA A 86 -7.08 -5.18 -4.96
C ALA A 86 -7.39 -6.11 -3.78
N CYS A 87 -6.45 -6.22 -2.85
CA CYS A 87 -6.71 -6.73 -1.51
C CYS A 87 -7.33 -5.60 -0.69
N VAL A 88 -8.56 -5.80 -0.23
CA VAL A 88 -9.33 -4.82 0.53
C VAL A 88 -9.33 -5.25 1.99
N ILE A 89 -8.79 -4.40 2.85
CA ILE A 89 -8.65 -4.67 4.28
C ILE A 89 -9.60 -3.73 5.02
N ASN A 90 -10.52 -4.29 5.80
CA ASN A 90 -11.42 -3.51 6.64
C ASN A 90 -10.73 -3.17 7.96
N ILE A 91 -10.67 -1.87 8.27
CA ILE A 91 -9.91 -1.39 9.43
C ILE A 91 -10.61 -1.65 10.77
N VAL A 92 -11.90 -1.96 10.76
CA VAL A 92 -12.72 -2.17 11.96
C VAL A 92 -12.62 -3.61 12.46
N ASP A 93 -12.87 -4.57 11.57
CA ASP A 93 -12.86 -6.01 11.92
C ASP A 93 -11.55 -6.71 11.56
N LYS A 94 -10.63 -6.01 10.88
CA LYS A 94 -9.32 -6.51 10.42
C LYS A 94 -9.41 -7.67 9.43
N SER A 95 -10.54 -7.82 8.73
CA SER A 95 -10.72 -8.79 7.65
C SER A 95 -10.06 -8.31 6.36
N ALA A 96 -9.73 -9.26 5.47
CA ALA A 96 -9.11 -8.98 4.18
C ALA A 96 -9.65 -9.89 3.08
N ASP A 97 -10.22 -9.26 2.05
CA ASP A 97 -10.85 -9.92 0.91
C ASP A 97 -10.35 -9.35 -0.42
N VAL A 98 -10.63 -10.05 -1.51
CA VAL A 98 -10.24 -9.60 -2.86
C VAL A 98 -11.42 -8.92 -3.55
N ASN A 99 -11.21 -7.68 -4.01
CA ASN A 99 -12.10 -7.06 -5.00
C ASN A 99 -11.43 -7.11 -6.38
N TYR A 100 -12.04 -7.82 -7.34
CA TYR A 100 -11.43 -8.04 -8.65
C TYR A 100 -11.58 -6.87 -9.64
N MET A 101 -12.56 -5.99 -9.44
CA MET A 101 -12.86 -4.86 -10.34
C MET A 101 -12.76 -5.23 -11.83
N CYS A 102 -13.47 -6.29 -12.23
CA CYS A 102 -13.45 -6.75 -13.62
C CYS A 102 -14.45 -5.98 -14.49
N MET A 103 -14.02 -5.59 -15.68
CA MET A 103 -14.93 -5.12 -16.72
C MET A 103 -15.45 -6.33 -17.51
N GLY A 104 -16.76 -6.38 -17.76
CA GLY A 104 -17.34 -7.39 -18.64
C GLY A 104 -16.73 -7.26 -20.05
N LEU A 105 -16.50 -8.39 -20.72
CA LEU A 105 -16.18 -8.40 -22.15
C LEU A 105 -17.26 -7.58 -22.87
N LEU A 106 -16.87 -6.53 -23.59
CA LEU A 106 -17.74 -6.03 -24.65
C LEU A 106 -18.03 -7.22 -25.57
N PRO A 107 -19.30 -7.49 -25.93
CA PRO A 107 -19.57 -8.50 -26.94
C PRO A 107 -18.75 -8.18 -28.19
N PRO A 108 -18.24 -9.19 -28.91
CA PRO A 108 -17.49 -8.94 -30.14
C PRO A 108 -18.32 -8.00 -31.02
N GLN A 109 -17.71 -6.90 -31.46
CA GLN A 109 -18.39 -6.00 -32.39
C GLN A 109 -18.82 -6.83 -33.58
N LYS A 110 -20.14 -7.01 -33.77
CA LYS A 110 -20.66 -7.54 -35.03
C LYS A 110 -20.18 -6.56 -36.09
N THR A 111 -19.18 -6.94 -36.86
CA THR A 111 -18.86 -6.25 -38.10
C THR A 111 -20.17 -6.24 -38.90
N SER A 112 -20.71 -5.05 -39.12
CA SER A 112 -21.79 -4.81 -40.07
C SER A 112 -21.27 -5.21 -41.45
N SER A 113 -21.32 -6.50 -41.77
CA SER A 113 -21.28 -6.97 -43.14
C SER A 113 -22.56 -6.50 -43.79
N LYS A 114 -22.53 -5.29 -44.35
CA LYS A 114 -23.45 -4.91 -45.41
C LYS A 114 -23.11 -5.85 -46.57
N ASN A 115 -23.88 -6.93 -46.65
CA ASN A 115 -23.87 -7.82 -47.80
C ASN A 115 -24.26 -7.02 -49.05
N LYS A 116 -23.51 -7.35 -50.10
CA LYS A 116 -23.70 -7.08 -51.52
C LYS A 116 -25.14 -6.91 -51.98
#